data_AF-A0AAE3LFU7-F1
#
_entry.id   AF-A0AAE3LFU7-F1
#
_cell.length_a   1.000
_cell.length_b   1.000
_cell.length_c   1.000
_cell.angle_alpha   90.00
_cell.angle_beta   90.00
_cell.angle_gamma   90.00
#
_symmetry.space_group_name_H-M   'P 1'
#
loop_
_entity.id
_entity.type
_entity.pdbx_description
1 polymer ?
#
loop_
_entity_poly.entity_id
_entity_poly.type
_entity_poly.pdbx_seq_one_letter_code
_entity_poly.pdbx_strand_id
1 'polypeptide(L)'
;MPFTGDDLDLWAPAFDILSAMASHLVGVLEDFDGGHVWELGYLYHHQVYVRDVLWLLKRTYGSEDRMRAKYDNGMAATHLAALEEAAGDRLLRWHDEDDLADAVREIP
;
A
#
# COMPACT_ATOMS: atom_id res chain seq x y z
N MET A 1 5.17 -12.51 -15.31
CA MET A 1 6.15 -13.45 -14.73
C MET A 1 6.12 -13.23 -13.23
N PRO A 2 6.08 -14.29 -12.40
CA PRO A 2 6.29 -14.08 -10.96
C PRO A 2 7.75 -13.66 -10.73
N PHE A 3 7.99 -12.75 -9.79
CA PHE A 3 9.33 -12.33 -9.38
C PHE A 3 10.13 -13.55 -8.89
N THR A 4 11.37 -13.69 -9.36
CA THR A 4 12.30 -14.75 -8.89
C THR A 4 13.00 -14.29 -7.60
N GLY A 5 13.59 -15.21 -6.84
CA GLY A 5 14.25 -14.89 -5.56
C GLY A 5 15.34 -13.81 -5.67
N ASP A 6 16.06 -13.77 -6.80
CA ASP A 6 17.08 -12.76 -7.06
C ASP A 6 16.47 -11.37 -7.36
N ASP A 7 15.23 -11.32 -7.85
CA ASP A 7 14.51 -10.05 -8.08
C ASP A 7 13.99 -9.44 -6.77
N LEU A 8 13.71 -10.27 -5.76
CA LEU A 8 13.32 -9.84 -4.42
C LEU A 8 14.50 -9.20 -3.66
N ASP A 9 15.72 -9.73 -3.84
CA ASP A 9 16.92 -9.17 -3.21
C ASP A 9 17.27 -7.77 -3.74
N LEU A 10 16.92 -7.48 -5.00
CA LEU A 10 17.11 -6.16 -5.61
C LEU A 10 15.92 -5.22 -5.40
N TRP A 11 14.77 -5.72 -4.94
CA TRP A 11 13.56 -4.93 -4.78
C TRP A 11 13.76 -3.76 -3.84
N ALA A 12 14.36 -4.01 -2.67
CA ALA A 12 14.54 -2.99 -1.67
C ALA A 12 15.47 -1.85 -2.13
N PRO A 13 16.72 -2.10 -2.55
CA PRO A 13 17.58 -1.02 -3.03
C PRO A 13 17.01 -0.32 -4.28
N ALA A 14 16.28 -1.02 -5.15
CA ALA A 14 15.59 -0.39 -6.27
C ALA A 14 14.44 0.52 -5.80
N PHE A 15 13.65 0.06 -4.83
CA PHE A 15 12.57 0.84 -4.23
C PHE A 15 13.13 2.10 -3.55
N ASP A 16 14.21 2.00 -2.78
CA ASP A 16 14.88 3.15 -2.14
C ASP A 16 15.26 4.23 -3.16
N ILE A 17 15.91 3.83 -4.26
CA ILE A 17 16.37 4.77 -5.30
C ILE A 17 15.17 5.39 -6.02
N LEU A 18 14.21 4.57 -6.44
CA LEU A 18 13.04 5.03 -7.19
C LEU A 18 12.15 5.94 -6.32
N SER A 19 11.95 5.59 -5.05
CA SER A 19 11.17 6.38 -4.10
C SER A 19 11.83 7.70 -3.74
N ALA A 20 13.16 7.74 -3.63
CA ALA A 20 13.90 8.98 -3.46
C ALA A 20 13.71 9.92 -4.67
N MET A 21 13.62 9.38 -5.88
CA MET A 21 13.45 10.14 -7.13
C MET A 21 12.00 10.49 -7.47
N ALA A 22 11.02 9.78 -6.90
CA ALA A 22 9.62 9.95 -7.23
C ALA A 22 9.06 11.27 -6.68
N SER A 23 8.18 11.90 -7.47
CA SER A 23 7.37 13.03 -7.00
C SER A 23 6.24 12.57 -6.08
N HIS A 24 5.67 11.39 -6.39
CA HIS A 24 4.55 10.78 -5.68
C HIS A 24 4.77 9.27 -5.57
N LEU A 25 4.36 8.69 -4.45
CA LEU A 25 4.33 7.25 -4.25
C LEU A 25 2.89 6.82 -4.03
N VAL A 26 2.47 5.75 -4.70
CA VAL A 26 1.11 5.22 -4.55
C VAL A 26 1.19 3.76 -4.14
N GLY A 27 0.79 3.46 -2.91
CA GLY A 27 0.63 2.09 -2.41
C GLY A 27 -0.78 1.59 -2.74
N VAL A 28 -0.88 0.55 -3.56
CA VAL A 28 -2.17 -0.07 -3.94
C VAL A 28 -2.37 -1.34 -3.11
N LEU A 29 -3.47 -1.38 -2.37
CA LEU A 29 -3.76 -2.44 -1.40
C LEU A 29 -5.04 -3.17 -1.80
N GLU A 30 -4.90 -4.43 -2.21
CA GLU A 30 -6.01 -5.31 -2.57
C GLU A 30 -5.67 -6.74 -2.16
N ASP A 31 -6.64 -7.46 -1.57
CA ASP A 31 -6.51 -8.88 -1.20
C ASP A 31 -5.23 -9.20 -0.38
N PHE A 32 -4.86 -8.34 0.57
CA PHE A 32 -3.59 -8.44 1.27
C PHE A 32 -3.60 -9.47 2.41
N ASP A 33 -2.93 -10.59 2.19
CA ASP A 33 -2.86 -11.72 3.13
C ASP A 33 -1.62 -11.72 4.06
N GLY A 34 -0.75 -10.71 3.95
CA GLY A 34 0.45 -10.56 4.77
C GLY A 34 1.75 -11.09 4.16
N GLY A 35 1.76 -11.56 2.91
CA GLY A 35 3.01 -11.93 2.21
C GLY A 35 4.01 -10.77 2.03
N HIS A 36 3.53 -9.52 2.09
CA HIS A 36 4.32 -8.30 1.84
C HIS A 36 4.37 -7.34 3.04
N VAL A 37 4.35 -7.87 4.26
CA VAL A 37 4.37 -7.05 5.50
C VAL A 37 5.65 -6.21 5.58
N TRP A 38 6.75 -6.73 5.05
CA TRP A 38 8.03 -6.03 5.07
C TRP A 38 8.01 -4.77 4.19
N GLU A 39 7.37 -4.85 3.03
CA GLU A 39 7.15 -3.75 2.10
C GLU A 39 6.26 -2.66 2.71
N LEU A 40 5.25 -3.03 3.50
CA LEU A 40 4.44 -2.08 4.27
C LEU A 40 5.24 -1.37 5.36
N GLY A 41 6.10 -2.10 6.08
CA GLY A 41 7.00 -1.51 7.07
C GLY A 41 7.99 -0.53 6.44
N TYR A 42 8.49 -0.85 5.25
CA TYR A 42 9.36 0.04 4.48
C TYR A 42 8.62 1.30 4.03
N LEU A 43 7.41 1.17 3.49
CA LEU A 43 6.56 2.30 3.11
C LEU A 43 6.25 3.21 4.29
N TYR A 44 5.94 2.64 5.45
CA TYR A 44 5.72 3.40 6.68
C TYR A 44 6.98 4.16 7.11
N HIS A 45 8.15 3.49 7.07
CA HIS A 45 9.42 4.16 7.38
C HIS A 45 9.68 5.32 6.43
N HIS A 46 9.48 5.11 5.12
CA HIS A 46 9.68 6.14 4.12
C HIS A 46 8.72 7.32 4.34
N GLN A 47 7.43 7.06 4.57
CA GLN A 47 6.41 8.08 4.79
C GLN A 47 6.67 8.91 6.05
N VAL A 48 7.03 8.26 7.16
CA VAL A 48 7.18 8.93 8.47
C VAL A 48 8.55 9.60 8.64
N TYR A 49 9.61 9.00 8.10
CA TYR A 49 10.99 9.41 8.42
C TYR A 49 11.79 9.93 7.23
N VAL A 50 11.35 9.67 5.99
CA VAL A 50 12.13 10.02 4.78
C VAL A 50 11.44 11.13 3.99
N ARG A 51 10.23 10.89 3.47
CA ARG A 51 9.45 11.85 2.68
C ARG A 51 7.95 11.61 2.79
N ASP A 52 7.24 12.71 3.01
CA ASP A 52 5.79 12.76 3.13
C ASP A 52 5.10 12.89 1.76
N VAL A 53 5.20 11.85 0.91
CA VAL A 53 4.67 11.84 -0.48
C VAL A 53 3.84 10.60 -0.81
N LEU A 54 3.54 9.75 0.19
CA LEU A 54 2.78 8.52 0.00
C LEU A 54 1.28 8.81 -0.08
N TRP A 55 0.67 8.26 -1.12
CA TRP A 55 -0.76 8.04 -1.26
C TRP A 55 -1.05 6.56 -1.10
N LEU A 56 -2.17 6.25 -0.46
CA LEU A 56 -2.68 4.90 -0.35
C LEU A 56 -3.98 4.81 -1.12
N LEU A 57 -4.06 3.80 -1.96
CA LEU A 57 -5.28 3.37 -2.58
C LEU A 57 -5.60 2.04 -1.90
N LYS A 58 -6.79 1.88 -1.30
CA LYS A 58 -7.22 0.62 -0.68
C LYS A 58 -8.57 0.09 -1.19
N ARG A 59 -8.61 -1.21 -1.55
CA ARG A 59 -9.85 -1.90 -1.89
C ARG A 59 -10.75 -2.05 -0.66
N THR A 60 -12.01 -1.70 -0.82
CA THR A 60 -13.10 -2.02 0.11
C THR A 60 -14.00 -3.09 -0.48
N TYR A 61 -14.61 -3.90 0.41
CA TYR A 61 -15.56 -4.93 0.01
C TYR A 61 -16.91 -4.66 0.66
N GLY A 62 -17.99 -5.05 -0.01
CA GLY A 62 -19.36 -4.75 0.40
C GLY A 62 -19.84 -5.40 1.72
N SER A 63 -18.99 -6.16 2.42
CA SER A 63 -19.30 -6.67 3.76
C SER A 63 -18.05 -6.72 4.64
N GLU A 64 -18.26 -6.53 5.95
CA GLU A 64 -17.20 -6.60 6.96
C GLU A 64 -16.55 -8.00 7.00
N ASP A 65 -17.33 -9.06 6.84
CA ASP A 65 -16.81 -10.44 6.77
C ASP A 65 -15.87 -10.63 5.58
N ARG A 66 -16.18 -10.02 4.43
CA ARG A 66 -15.32 -10.09 3.25
C ARG A 66 -14.09 -9.21 3.41
N MET A 67 -14.21 -8.05 4.05
CA MET A 67 -13.06 -7.24 4.46
C MET A 67 -12.11 -8.02 5.38
N ARG A 68 -12.63 -8.67 6.43
CA ARG A 68 -11.82 -9.53 7.31
C ARG A 68 -11.17 -10.66 6.52
N ALA A 69 -11.92 -11.41 5.73
CA ALA A 69 -11.36 -12.50 4.95
C ALA A 69 -10.21 -12.08 4.01
N LYS A 70 -10.17 -10.81 3.59
CA LYS A 70 -9.16 -10.27 2.67
C LYS A 70 -8.01 -9.50 3.34
N TYR A 71 -8.10 -9.19 4.64
CA TYR A 71 -7.10 -8.38 5.36
C TYR A 71 -6.75 -8.91 6.76
N ASP A 72 -7.43 -9.94 7.27
CA ASP A 72 -7.31 -10.46 8.64
C ASP A 72 -6.12 -11.42 8.80
N ASN A 73 -4.93 -10.96 8.41
CA ASN A 73 -3.69 -11.49 8.93
C ASN A 73 -3.23 -10.56 10.06
N GLY A 74 -3.17 -11.05 11.30
CA GLY A 74 -2.96 -10.21 12.48
C GLY A 74 -1.68 -9.35 12.46
N MET A 75 -0.61 -9.82 11.79
CA MET A 75 0.61 -9.03 11.63
C MET A 75 0.45 -7.97 10.54
N ALA A 76 -0.20 -8.32 9.44
CA ALA A 76 -0.52 -7.42 8.34
C ALA A 76 -1.47 -6.29 8.76
N ALA A 77 -2.53 -6.61 9.51
CA ALA A 77 -3.55 -5.68 9.92
C ALA A 77 -2.99 -4.53 10.77
N THR A 78 -2.04 -4.82 11.66
CA THR A 78 -1.40 -3.80 12.51
C THR A 78 -0.53 -2.85 11.70
N HIS A 79 0.29 -3.37 10.78
CA HIS A 79 1.13 -2.54 9.91
C HIS A 79 0.27 -1.71 8.94
N LEU A 80 -0.79 -2.32 8.40
CA LEU A 80 -1.74 -1.64 7.54
C LEU A 80 -2.43 -0.49 8.26
N ALA A 81 -2.90 -0.69 9.50
CA ALA A 81 -3.51 0.37 10.29
C ALA A 81 -2.55 1.54 10.54
N ALA A 82 -1.29 1.25 10.89
CA ALA A 82 -0.26 2.29 11.08
C ALA A 82 0.04 3.06 9.79
N LEU A 83 0.06 2.36 8.64
CA LEU A 83 0.27 2.98 7.34
C LEU A 83 -0.92 3.84 6.91
N GLU A 84 -2.15 3.37 7.13
CA GLU A 84 -3.38 4.13 6.90
C GLU A 84 -3.41 5.41 7.74
N GLU A 85 -3.03 5.33 9.02
CA GLU A 85 -2.91 6.49 9.90
C GLU A 85 -1.86 7.49 9.39
N ALA A 86 -0.70 7.01 8.95
CA ALA A 86 0.38 7.85 8.42
C ALA A 86 0.04 8.51 7.06
N ALA A 87 -0.83 7.90 6.27
CA ALA A 87 -1.29 8.47 5.00
C ALA A 87 -2.33 9.58 5.20
N GLY A 88 -3.14 9.50 6.27
CA GLY A 88 -4.15 10.50 6.61
C GLY A 88 -5.13 10.77 5.45
N ASP A 89 -5.22 12.03 5.02
CA ASP A 89 -6.11 12.46 3.93
C ASP A 89 -5.70 11.90 2.55
N ARG A 90 -4.52 11.28 2.43
CA ARG A 90 -4.04 10.63 1.20
C ARG A 90 -4.41 9.16 1.11
N LEU A 91 -5.36 8.70 1.92
CA LEU A 91 -5.95 7.37 1.86
C LEU A 91 -7.26 7.40 1.08
N LEU A 92 -7.19 6.97 -0.16
CA LEU A 92 -8.34 6.80 -1.05
C LEU A 92 -8.80 5.35 -1.05
N ARG A 93 -10.11 5.14 -1.23
CA ARG A 93 -10.74 3.83 -1.21
C ARG A 93 -11.52 3.61 -2.50
N TRP A 94 -11.54 2.37 -2.98
CA TRP A 94 -12.39 1.98 -4.11
C TRP A 94 -13.18 0.72 -3.78
N HIS A 95 -14.40 0.58 -4.29
CA HIS A 95 -15.21 -0.62 -4.11
C HIS A 95 -15.34 -1.43 -5.39
N ASP A 96 -15.38 -0.79 -6.56
CA ASP A 96 -15.49 -1.41 -7.87
C ASP A 96 -14.60 -0.71 -8.93
N GLU A 97 -14.75 -1.09 -10.20
CA GLU A 97 -13.91 -0.56 -11.30
C GLU A 97 -14.21 0.90 -11.61
N ASP A 98 -15.46 1.34 -11.46
CA ASP A 98 -15.85 2.73 -11.72
C ASP A 98 -15.28 3.63 -10.61
N ASP A 99 -15.43 3.21 -9.35
CA ASP A 99 -14.84 3.88 -8.19
C ASP A 99 -13.31 3.97 -8.27
N LEU A 100 -12.65 2.94 -8.81
CA LEU A 100 -11.20 2.92 -8.95
C LEU A 100 -10.73 4.02 -9.88
N ALA A 101 -11.41 4.20 -11.02
CA ALA A 101 -11.06 5.24 -11.97
C ALA A 101 -11.22 6.65 -11.38
N ASP A 102 -12.23 6.87 -10.54
CA ASP A 102 -12.43 8.13 -9.84
C ASP A 102 -11.36 8.36 -8.76
N ALA A 103 -11.09 7.36 -7.92
CA ALA A 103 -10.07 7.47 -6.88
C ALA A 103 -8.67 7.73 -7.46
N VAL A 104 -8.31 7.13 -8.59
CA VAL A 104 -7.02 7.40 -9.25
C VAL A 104 -6.91 8.86 -9.72
N ARG A 105 -8.01 9.50 -10.13
CA ARG A 105 -8.00 10.91 -10.57
C ARG A 105 -7.79 11.91 -9.44
N GLU A 106 -8.01 11.51 -8.20
CA GLU A 106 -7.77 12.36 -7.02
C GLU A 106 -6.29 12.38 -6.62
N ILE A 107 -5.48 11.46 -7.14
CA ILE A 107 -4.03 11.44 -6.92
C ILE A 107 -3.36 12.48 -7.84
N PRO A 108 -2.50 13.38 -7.31
CA PRO A 108 -1.85 14.46 -8.07
C PRO A 108 -0.92 14.03 -9.21
#